data_AF-A0A8T4PZP3-F1
#
_entry.id   AF-A0A8T4PZP3-F1
#
_cell.length_a   1.000
_cell.length_b   1.000
_cell.length_c   1.000
_cell.angle_alpha   90.00
_cell.angle_beta   90.00
_cell.angle_gamma   90.00
#
_symmetry.space_group_name_H-M   'P 1'
#
loop_
_entity.id
_entity.type
_entity.pdbx_description
1 polymer ?
#
loop_
_entity_poly.entity_id
_entity_poly.type
_entity_poly.pdbx_seq_one_letter_code
_entity_poly.pdbx_strand_id
1 'polypeptide(L)' 'MPNLTLAIPEELHEKMKHHSEIRWSEVVRKSLSEKIRDLELLEKISGKSRLTPEDIRKFSRKVNREVFKTLNA' A
#
# COMPACT_ATOMS: atom_id res chain seq x y z
N MET A 1 6.92 18.87 8.97
CA MET A 1 6.40 17.81 8.08
C MET A 1 6.48 18.32 6.65
N PRO A 2 6.88 17.49 5.67
CA PRO A 2 6.76 17.85 4.27
C PRO A 2 5.28 17.92 3.86
N ASN A 3 4.96 18.85 2.94
CA ASN A 3 3.61 19.02 2.39
C ASN A 3 3.59 18.58 0.93
N LEU A 4 2.51 17.90 0.53
CA LEU A 4 2.27 17.46 -0.84
C LEU A 4 0.95 18.05 -1.32
N THR A 5 0.99 18.83 -2.39
CA THR A 5 -0.20 19.37 -3.06
C THR A 5 -0.41 18.61 -4.37
N LEU A 6 -1.61 18.09 -4.58
CA LEU A 6 -1.98 17.32 -5.77
C LEU A 6 -3.13 18.03 -6.49
N ALA A 7 -2.99 18.18 -7.81
CA ALA A 7 -4.11 18.54 -8.66
C ALA A 7 -4.91 17.27 -8.97
N ILE A 8 -6.23 17.33 -8.80
CA ILE A 8 -7.15 16.27 -9.14
C ILE A 8 -8.22 16.80 -10.11
N PRO A 9 -8.80 15.94 -10.97
CA PRO A 9 -9.90 16.36 -11.83
C PRO A 9 -11.08 16.91 -11.03
N GLU A 10 -11.74 17.95 -11.55
CA GLU A 10 -12.89 18.62 -10.91
C GLU A 10 -13.97 17.62 -10.49
N GLU A 11 -14.33 16.70 -11.38
CA GLU A 11 -15.36 15.68 -11.13
C GLU A 11 -15.01 14.79 -9.92
N LEU A 12 -13.72 14.43 -9.76
CA LEU A 12 -13.27 13.62 -8.63
C LEU A 12 -13.32 14.43 -7.33
N HIS A 13 -12.92 15.70 -7.37
CA HIS A 13 -12.99 16.59 -6.23
C HIS A 13 -14.43 16.77 -5.73
N GLU A 14 -15.39 16.93 -6.65
CA GLU A 14 -16.80 17.03 -6.29
C GLU A 14 -17.32 15.74 -5.65
N LYS A 15 -16.99 14.56 -6.19
CA LYS A 15 -17.33 13.28 -5.55
C LYS A 15 -16.71 13.14 -4.16
N MET A 16 -15.46 13.57 -3.98
CA MET A 16 -14.80 13.55 -2.68
C MET A 16 -15.46 14.50 -1.67
N LYS A 17 -15.89 15.69 -2.10
CA LYS A 17 -16.65 16.63 -1.27
C LYS A 17 -18.00 16.07 -0.82
N HIS A 18 -18.72 15.38 -1.70
CA HIS A 18 -19.98 14.74 -1.35
C HIS A 18 -19.80 13.71 -0.22
N HIS A 19 -18.65 13.04 -0.19
CA HIS A 19 -18.23 12.12 0.86
C HIS A 19 -17.29 12.79 1.88
N SER A 20 -17.75 13.90 2.46
CA SER A 20 -16.98 14.71 3.42
C SER A 20 -16.69 14.00 4.75
N GLU A 21 -17.39 12.93 5.06
CA GLU A 21 -17.15 12.05 6.21
C GLU A 21 -15.81 11.29 6.11
N ILE A 22 -15.23 11.20 4.90
CA ILE A 22 -13.98 10.48 4.67
C ILE A 22 -12.79 11.43 4.85
N ARG A 23 -11.80 10.99 5.64
CA ARG A 23 -10.51 11.68 5.79
C ARG A 23 -9.60 11.39 4.59
N TRP A 24 -9.87 12.04 3.46
CA TRP A 24 -9.17 11.80 2.19
C TRP A 24 -7.65 11.92 2.27
N SER A 25 -7.13 12.83 3.09
CA SER A 25 -5.68 12.95 3.32
C SER A 25 -5.06 11.68 3.90
N GLU A 26 -5.80 10.95 4.74
CA GLU A 26 -5.34 9.69 5.32
C GLU A 26 -5.40 8.55 4.30
N VAL A 27 -6.45 8.52 3.47
CA VAL A 27 -6.58 7.58 2.35
C VAL A 27 -5.38 7.72 1.42
N VAL A 28 -5.05 8.96 1.01
CA VAL A 28 -3.91 9.24 0.13
C VAL A 28 -2.59 8.81 0.78
N ARG A 29 -2.36 9.16 2.05
CA ARG A 29 -1.14 8.75 2.78
C ARG A 29 -0.97 7.25 2.83
N LYS A 30 -2.06 6.51 3.11
CA LYS A 30 -2.03 5.05 3.17
C LYS A 30 -1.69 4.45 1.81
N SER A 31 -2.36 4.88 0.75
CA SER A 31 -2.11 4.41 -0.61
C SER A 31 -0.68 4.68 -1.09
N LEU A 32 -0.16 5.89 -0.80
CA LEU A 32 1.23 6.23 -1.11
C LEU A 32 2.21 5.36 -0.33
N SER A 33 1.99 5.18 0.97
CA SER A 33 2.85 4.36 1.83
C SER A 33 2.87 2.90 1.38
N GLU A 34 1.73 2.34 1.01
CA GLU A 34 1.62 0.98 0.47
C GLU A 34 2.36 0.86 -0.86
N LYS A 35 2.16 1.81 -1.78
CA LYS A 35 2.84 1.78 -3.08
C LYS A 35 4.36 1.87 -2.94
N ILE A 36 4.88 2.71 -2.04
CA ILE A 36 6.32 2.79 -1.77
C ILE A 36 6.84 1.48 -1.20
N ARG A 37 6.14 0.84 -0.25
CA ARG A 37 6.54 -0.46 0.30
C ARG A 37 6.62 -1.54 -0.78
N ASP A 38 5.67 -1.55 -1.70
CA ASP A 38 5.66 -2.51 -2.81
C ASP A 38 6.85 -2.26 -3.74
N LEU A 39 7.15 -1.01 -4.07
CA LEU A 39 8.31 -0.66 -4.88
C LEU A 39 9.63 -1.03 -4.20
N GLU A 40 9.79 -0.74 -2.91
CA GLU A 40 10.96 -1.14 -2.13
C GLU A 40 11.11 -2.67 -2.05
N LEU A 41 10.00 -3.41 -1.97
CA LEU A 41 10.03 -4.87 -2.02
C LEU A 41 10.49 -5.35 -3.39
N LEU A 42 9.94 -4.78 -4.46
CA LEU A 42 10.34 -5.10 -5.83
C LEU A 42 11.81 -4.77 -6.08
N GLU A 43 12.31 -3.64 -5.59
CA GLU A 43 13.72 -3.28 -5.65
C GLU A 43 14.60 -4.25 -4.85
N LYS A 44 14.17 -4.70 -3.66
CA LYS A 44 14.89 -5.73 -2.89
C LYS A 44 14.92 -7.08 -3.62
N ILE A 45 13.87 -7.42 -4.35
CA ILE A 45 13.77 -8.65 -5.13
C ILE A 45 14.60 -8.53 -6.43
N SER A 46 14.51 -7.39 -7.12
CA SER A 46 15.15 -7.12 -8.40
C SER A 46 16.66 -6.84 -8.24
N GLY A 47 17.03 -6.05 -7.23
CA GLY A 47 18.42 -5.81 -6.83
C GLY A 47 19.12 -7.05 -6.27
N LYS A 48 18.36 -8.05 -5.82
CA LYS A 48 18.85 -9.40 -5.50
C LYS A 48 18.39 -10.39 -6.56
N SER A 49 19.04 -10.41 -7.72
CA SER A 49 18.92 -11.49 -8.74
C SER A 49 19.17 -12.93 -8.25
N ARG A 50 19.17 -13.19 -6.93
CA ARG A 50 18.83 -14.47 -6.32
C ARG A 50 17.90 -14.22 -5.13
N LEU A 51 16.59 -14.33 -5.37
CA LEU A 51 15.63 -14.64 -4.31
C LEU A 51 16.14 -15.88 -3.58
N THR A 52 16.60 -15.74 -2.33
CA THR A 52 17.00 -16.92 -1.57
C THR A 52 15.75 -17.67 -1.13
N PRO A 53 15.80 -19.01 -1.00
CA PRO A 53 14.68 -19.81 -0.51
C PRO A 53 14.14 -19.37 0.87
N GLU A 54 14.90 -18.57 1.63
CA GLU A 54 14.49 -18.00 2.90
C GLU A 54 13.56 -16.79 2.75
N ASP A 55 13.79 -15.95 1.73
CA ASP A 55 12.96 -14.78 1.44
C ASP A 55 11.56 -15.22 0.96
N ILE A 56 11.48 -16.28 0.15
CA ILE A 56 10.22 -16.95 -0.24
C ILE A 56 9.50 -17.51 0.99
N ARG A 57 10.22 -18.18 1.90
CA ARG A 57 9.64 -18.72 3.14
C ARG A 57 9.14 -17.65 4.10
N LYS A 58 9.74 -16.46 4.14
CA LYS A 58 9.23 -15.34 4.94
C LYS A 58 7.96 -14.75 4.32
N PHE A 59 7.91 -14.67 2.98
CA PHE A 59 6.73 -14.21 2.26
C PHE A 59 5.54 -15.15 2.42
N SER A 60 5.71 -16.47 2.19
CA SER A 60 4.63 -17.45 2.37
C SER A 60 4.08 -17.47 3.79
N ARG A 61 4.93 -17.27 4.81
CA ARG A 61 4.49 -17.20 6.20
C ARG A 61 3.67 -15.94 6.50
N LYS A 62 4.02 -14.79 5.93
CA LYS A 62 3.24 -13.55 6.09
C LYS A 62 1.88 -13.66 5.41
N VAL A 63 1.84 -14.16 4.18
CA VAL A 63 0.59 -14.35 3.43
C VAL A 63 -0.32 -15.35 4.16
N ASN A 64 0.18 -16.52 4.55
CA ASN A 64 -0.64 -17.49 5.28
C ASN A 64 -1.15 -16.94 6.62
N ARG A 65 -0.37 -16.13 7.35
CA ARG A 65 -0.80 -15.57 8.63
C ARG A 65 -1.92 -14.55 8.46
N GLU A 66 -1.87 -13.72 7.43
CA GLU A 66 -2.92 -12.73 7.16
C GLU A 66 -4.18 -13.40 6.59
N VAL A 67 -4.03 -14.34 5.65
CA VAL A 67 -5.16 -15.14 5.12
C VAL A 67 -5.84 -15.95 6.22
N PHE A 68 -5.08 -16.54 7.14
CA PHE A 68 -5.65 -17.34 8.23
C PHE A 68 -6.38 -16.50 9.28
N LYS A 69 -6.00 -15.22 9.47
CA LYS A 69 -6.75 -14.30 10.34
C LYS A 69 -8.07 -13.89 9.69
N THR A 70 -8.09 -13.65 8.38
CA THR A 70 -9.30 -13.26 7.66
C THR A 70 -10.31 -14.41 7.54
N LEU A 71 -9.86 -15.66 7.55
CA LEU A 71 -10.72 -16.84 7.46
C LEU A 71 -11.25 -17.35 8.82
N ASN A 72 -10.71 -16.87 9.94
CA ASN A 72 -11.10 -17.28 11.30
C ASN A 72 -11.58 -16.10 12.18
N ALA A 73 -11.93 -14.97 11.56
CA ALA A 73 -12.57 -13.82 12.20
C ALA A 73 -14.00 -13.70 11.67
#